data_AF-A0A453T7D0-F1
#
_entry.id   AF-A0A453T7D0-F1
#
_cell.length_a   1.000
_cell.length_b   1.000
_cell.length_c   1.000
_cell.angle_alpha   90.00
_cell.angle_beta   90.00
_cell.angle_gamma   90.00
#
_symmetry.space_group_name_H-M   'P 1'
#
loop_
_entity.id
_entity.type
_entity.pdbx_description
1 polymer ?
#
loop_
_entity_poly.entity_id
_entity_poly.type
_entity_poly.pdbx_seq_one_letter_code
_entity_poly.pdbx_strand_id
1 'polypeptide(L)'
;GVFYLYMKTAERAHLPKKLWERVKLPRNYEKAMEIINKHLEFWPKLLVHKIKQRLTKMTQYRIRMRRLQLKVREKIMTVPRKKTQRDLRRLDKAEKAAQLDKSIESELKERLRKGVYGEIYNFPFKQFDTILDMEKDDLAPEIEEEEEGEIEYVEGDDIEMGDMDDMEDFEGFGDEDG
;
A
#
# COMPACT_ATOMS: atom_id res chain seq x y z
N GLY A 1 -11.20 -25.36 9.43
CA GLY A 1 -11.23 -25.65 10.88
C GLY A 1 -12.34 -26.61 11.25
N VAL A 2 -12.20 -27.33 12.36
CA VAL A 2 -13.26 -28.13 13.00
C VAL A 2 -13.48 -27.52 14.37
N PHE A 3 -14.73 -27.47 14.85
CA PHE A 3 -15.03 -26.93 16.17
C PHE A 3 -14.97 -28.03 17.21
N TYR A 4 -14.57 -27.64 18.43
CA TYR A 4 -14.52 -28.53 19.57
C TYR A 4 -15.21 -27.86 20.76
N LEU A 5 -15.98 -28.64 21.51
CA LEU A 5 -16.50 -28.26 22.81
C LEU A 5 -15.48 -28.71 23.86
N TYR A 6 -14.99 -27.76 24.64
CA TYR A 6 -14.11 -28.02 25.78
C TYR A 6 -14.89 -27.92 27.08
N MET A 7 -14.74 -28.92 27.94
CA MET A 7 -15.42 -29.01 29.23
C MET A 7 -14.40 -29.30 30.33
N LYS A 8 -14.62 -28.74 31.52
CA LYS A 8 -13.78 -28.92 32.69
C LYS A 8 -14.64 -29.45 33.83
N THR A 9 -14.23 -30.57 34.42
CA THR A 9 -14.92 -31.19 35.56
C THR A 9 -14.06 -31.06 36.83
N ALA A 10 -14.72 -30.91 37.98
CA ALA A 10 -14.03 -30.77 39.28
C ALA A 10 -13.24 -32.03 39.65
N GLU A 11 -13.75 -33.21 39.26
CA GLU A 11 -13.12 -34.50 39.49
C GLU A 11 -11.69 -34.58 38.93
N ARG A 12 -11.41 -33.87 37.83
CA ARG A 12 -10.09 -33.90 37.16
C ARG A 12 -9.20 -32.72 37.52
N ALA A 13 -9.59 -31.89 38.48
CA ALA A 13 -8.82 -30.71 38.89
C ALA A 13 -7.38 -31.03 39.31
N HIS A 14 -7.18 -32.21 39.91
CA HIS A 14 -5.88 -32.69 40.37
C HIS A 14 -4.94 -33.19 39.24
N LEU A 15 -5.45 -33.35 38.02
CA LEU A 15 -4.70 -33.84 36.86
C LEU A 15 -4.69 -32.78 35.74
N PRO A 16 -3.75 -31.81 35.77
CA PRO A 16 -3.70 -30.73 34.78
C PRO A 16 -3.68 -31.22 33.32
N LYS A 17 -2.99 -32.33 33.05
CA LYS A 17 -2.91 -32.94 31.71
C LYS A 17 -4.25 -33.49 31.20
N LYS A 18 -5.15 -33.91 32.09
CA LYS A 18 -6.47 -34.50 31.76
C LYS A 18 -7.63 -33.59 32.14
N LEU A 19 -7.33 -32.34 32.50
CA LEU A 19 -8.29 -31.37 33.03
C LEU A 19 -9.42 -31.04 32.06
N TRP A 20 -9.09 -31.00 30.77
CA TRP A 20 -10.00 -30.61 29.70
C TRP A 20 -10.46 -31.82 28.91
N GLU A 21 -11.78 -32.01 28.88
CA GLU A 21 -12.43 -32.89 27.92
C GLU A 21 -12.67 -32.16 26.61
N ARG A 22 -12.44 -32.84 25.50
CA ARG A 22 -12.63 -32.28 24.16
C ARG A 22 -13.58 -33.14 23.35
N VAL A 23 -14.73 -32.57 22.98
CA VAL A 23 -15.73 -33.20 22.11
C VAL A 23 -15.70 -32.55 20.73
N LYS A 24 -15.62 -33.34 19.67
CA LYS A 24 -15.62 -32.84 18.28
C LYS A 24 -17.03 -32.46 17.86
N LEU A 25 -17.24 -31.22 17.44
CA LEU A 25 -18.53 -30.75 16.92
C LEU A 25 -18.63 -31.01 15.41
N PRO A 26 -19.77 -31.50 14.91
CA PRO A 26 -20.02 -31.71 13.50
C PRO A 26 -20.08 -30.38 12.75
N ARG A 27 -19.96 -30.45 11.42
CA ARG A 27 -20.03 -29.26 10.55
C ARG A 27 -21.46 -28.73 10.40
N ASN A 28 -22.47 -29.58 10.58
CA ASN A 28 -23.86 -29.16 10.60
C ASN A 28 -24.15 -28.45 11.94
N TYR A 29 -24.69 -27.23 11.85
CA TYR A 29 -24.99 -26.36 12.98
C TYR A 29 -26.02 -26.97 13.93
N GLU A 30 -27.10 -27.55 13.40
CA GLU A 30 -28.18 -28.13 14.21
C GLU A 30 -27.68 -29.33 15.02
N LYS A 31 -26.98 -30.26 14.35
CA LYS A 31 -26.36 -31.42 15.01
C LYS A 31 -25.33 -30.98 16.06
N ALA A 32 -24.58 -29.91 15.80
CA ALA A 32 -23.64 -29.38 16.80
C ALA A 32 -24.36 -28.79 18.01
N MET A 33 -25.52 -28.15 17.79
CA MET A 33 -26.37 -27.61 18.85
C MET A 33 -26.96 -28.72 19.73
N GLU A 34 -27.42 -29.81 19.13
CA GLU A 34 -27.92 -30.99 19.83
C GLU A 34 -26.84 -31.62 20.72
N ILE A 35 -25.61 -31.77 20.19
CA ILE A 35 -24.47 -32.30 20.95
C ILE A 35 -24.13 -31.38 22.12
N ILE A 36 -24.15 -30.06 21.93
CA ILE A 36 -23.93 -29.10 23.03
C ILE A 36 -25.04 -29.24 24.09
N ASN A 37 -26.30 -29.36 23.68
CA ASN A 37 -27.42 -29.55 24.62
C ASN A 37 -27.27 -30.84 25.42
N LYS A 38 -26.89 -31.93 24.77
CA LYS A 38 -26.73 -33.25 25.42
C LYS A 38 -25.57 -33.25 26.43
N HIS A 39 -24.42 -32.68 26.09
CA HIS A 39 -23.27 -32.66 27.00
C HIS A 39 -23.38 -31.63 28.13
N LEU A 40 -24.15 -30.55 27.93
CA LEU A 40 -24.32 -29.47 28.89
C LEU A 40 -25.72 -29.42 29.53
N GLU A 41 -26.42 -30.55 29.57
CA GLU A 41 -27.80 -30.63 30.08
C GLU A 41 -27.92 -30.15 31.55
N PHE A 42 -26.99 -30.58 32.39
CA PHE A 42 -26.96 -30.25 33.83
C PHE A 42 -26.19 -28.97 34.16
N TRP A 43 -25.78 -28.20 33.16
CA TRP A 43 -25.03 -26.96 33.36
C TRP A 43 -25.94 -25.73 33.48
N PRO A 44 -25.48 -24.64 34.11
CA PRO A 44 -26.24 -23.40 34.18
C PRO A 44 -26.67 -22.90 32.79
N LYS A 45 -27.96 -22.60 32.62
CA LYS A 45 -28.57 -22.16 31.34
C LYS A 45 -27.85 -20.95 30.72
N LEU A 46 -27.37 -20.02 31.54
CA LEU A 46 -26.62 -18.85 31.08
C LEU A 46 -25.31 -19.23 30.38
N LEU A 47 -24.58 -20.21 30.92
CA LEU A 47 -23.34 -20.71 30.32
C LEU A 47 -23.63 -21.41 29.00
N VAL A 48 -24.65 -22.27 28.97
CA VAL A 48 -25.10 -22.97 27.76
C VAL A 48 -25.49 -21.96 26.68
N HIS A 49 -26.27 -20.94 27.03
CA HIS A 49 -26.66 -19.88 26.11
C HIS A 49 -25.45 -19.13 25.53
N LYS A 50 -24.47 -18.75 26.37
CA LYS A 50 -23.25 -18.10 25.89
C LYS A 50 -22.42 -19.00 24.97
N ILE A 51 -22.32 -20.30 25.27
CA ILE A 51 -21.62 -21.28 24.42
C ILE A 51 -22.32 -21.43 23.06
N LYS A 52 -23.65 -21.49 23.05
CA LYS A 52 -24.46 -21.48 21.83
C LYS A 52 -24.21 -20.23 20.98
N GLN A 53 -24.26 -19.05 21.60
CA GLN A 53 -23.94 -17.79 20.93
C GLN A 53 -22.52 -17.77 20.35
N ARG A 54 -21.53 -18.30 21.08
CA ARG A 54 -20.16 -18.45 20.59
C ARG A 54 -20.09 -19.36 19.37
N LEU A 55 -20.78 -20.51 19.39
CA LEU A 55 -20.85 -21.40 18.22
C LEU A 55 -21.46 -20.69 17.01
N THR A 56 -22.54 -19.92 17.20
CA THR A 56 -23.16 -19.14 16.12
C THR A 56 -22.17 -18.12 15.56
N LYS A 57 -21.51 -17.34 16.41
CA LYS A 57 -20.52 -16.31 16.00
C LYS A 57 -19.33 -16.93 15.25
N MET A 58 -18.80 -18.04 15.75
CA MET A 58 -17.71 -18.78 15.10
C MET A 58 -18.12 -19.32 13.73
N THR A 59 -19.34 -19.87 13.63
CA THR A 59 -19.89 -20.36 12.35
C THR A 59 -20.06 -19.21 11.35
N GLN A 60 -20.58 -18.07 11.79
CA GLN A 60 -20.68 -16.85 10.97
C GLN A 60 -19.30 -16.38 10.49
N TYR A 61 -18.28 -16.37 11.36
CA TYR A 61 -16.91 -16.02 10.95
C TYR A 61 -16.35 -16.97 9.91
N ARG A 62 -16.64 -18.27 9.99
CA ARG A 62 -16.23 -19.23 8.96
C ARG A 62 -16.92 -18.98 7.62
N ILE A 63 -18.21 -18.65 7.65
CA ILE A 63 -18.95 -18.26 6.43
C ILE A 63 -18.34 -16.99 5.85
N ARG A 64 -18.09 -15.98 6.69
CA ARG A 64 -17.46 -14.71 6.28
C ARG A 64 -16.07 -14.93 5.70
N MET A 65 -15.23 -15.75 6.32
CA MET A 65 -13.89 -16.09 5.85
C MET A 65 -13.93 -16.76 4.47
N ARG A 66 -14.84 -17.72 4.25
CA ARG A 66 -15.03 -18.34 2.92
C ARG A 66 -15.50 -17.33 1.88
N ARG A 67 -16.47 -16.48 2.23
CA ARG A 67 -16.93 -15.39 1.35
C ARG A 67 -15.80 -14.40 1.04
N LEU A 68 -14.90 -14.15 1.99
CA LEU A 68 -13.74 -13.27 1.79
C LEU A 68 -12.71 -13.91 0.87
N GLN A 69 -12.45 -15.21 1.00
CA GLN A 69 -11.53 -15.97 0.16
C GLN A 69 -12.00 -16.08 -1.29
N LEU A 70 -13.31 -16.14 -1.52
CA LEU A 70 -13.89 -16.14 -2.86
C LEU A 70 -13.87 -14.76 -3.54
N LYS A 71 -13.71 -13.68 -2.76
CA LYS A 71 -13.61 -12.32 -3.32
C LYS A 71 -12.18 -12.08 -3.78
N VAL A 72 -12.01 -11.81 -5.08
CA VAL A 72 -10.74 -11.29 -5.59
C VAL A 72 -10.50 -9.93 -4.95
N ARG A 73 -9.39 -9.80 -4.25
CA ARG A 73 -8.93 -8.54 -3.66
C ARG A 73 -7.51 -8.29 -4.15
N GLU A 74 -7.23 -7.06 -4.50
CA GLU A 74 -5.86 -6.63 -4.77
C GLU A 74 -5.01 -6.83 -3.51
N LYS A 75 -3.79 -7.28 -3.72
CA LYS A 75 -2.82 -7.41 -2.64
C LYS A 75 -2.45 -6.00 -2.20
N ILE A 76 -2.85 -5.61 -0.99
CA ILE A 76 -2.40 -4.37 -0.37
C ILE A 76 -0.89 -4.50 -0.19
N MET A 77 -0.12 -3.83 -1.04
CA MET A 77 1.33 -3.72 -0.92
C MET A 77 1.65 -2.37 -0.29
N THR A 78 2.48 -2.39 0.74
CA THR A 78 3.00 -1.16 1.32
C THR A 78 4.17 -0.67 0.48
N VAL A 79 4.13 0.60 0.07
CA VAL A 79 5.28 1.26 -0.55
C VAL A 79 5.93 2.13 0.52
N PRO A 80 7.24 1.97 0.81
CA PRO A 80 7.93 2.80 1.79
C PRO A 80 7.87 4.29 1.38
N ARG A 81 7.51 5.17 2.33
CA ARG A 81 7.43 6.62 2.09
C ARG A 81 8.74 7.22 1.54
N LYS A 82 9.90 6.76 2.03
CA LYS A 82 11.20 7.22 1.53
C LYS A 82 11.42 6.86 0.05
N LYS A 83 10.90 5.70 -0.39
CA LYS A 83 10.97 5.28 -1.79
C LYS A 83 10.09 6.16 -2.66
N THR A 84 8.84 6.40 -2.27
CA THR A 84 7.94 7.27 -3.04
C THR A 84 8.48 8.69 -3.18
N GLN A 85 9.03 9.28 -2.11
CA GLN A 85 9.64 10.61 -2.18
C GLN A 85 10.87 10.65 -3.09
N ARG A 86 11.72 9.61 -3.03
CA ARG A 86 12.89 9.52 -3.90
C ARG A 86 12.49 9.36 -5.37
N ASP A 87 11.52 8.50 -5.65
CA ASP A 87 11.02 8.26 -7.00
C ASP A 87 10.40 9.55 -7.57
N LEU A 88 9.63 10.31 -6.77
CA LEU A 88 9.10 11.63 -7.18
C LEU A 88 10.20 12.63 -7.55
N ARG A 89 11.25 12.76 -6.74
CA ARG A 89 12.38 13.66 -7.05
C ARG A 89 13.13 13.24 -8.31
N ARG A 90 13.30 11.92 -8.52
CA ARG A 90 13.92 11.39 -9.74
C ARG A 90 13.06 11.64 -10.98
N LEU A 91 11.74 11.52 -10.85
CA LEU A 91 10.80 11.82 -11.93
C LEU A 91 10.87 13.29 -12.33
N ASP A 92 10.84 14.23 -11.37
CA ASP A 92 10.97 15.67 -11.66
C ASP A 92 12.30 16.00 -12.35
N LYS A 93 13.41 15.39 -11.89
CA LYS A 93 14.71 15.55 -12.55
C LYS A 93 14.73 14.97 -13.97
N ALA A 94 14.10 13.82 -14.17
CA ALA A 94 14.01 13.19 -15.48
C ALA A 94 13.12 13.98 -16.45
N GLU A 95 12.01 14.55 -15.98
CA GLU A 95 11.12 15.41 -16.77
C GLU A 95 11.86 16.66 -17.26
N LYS A 96 12.57 17.34 -16.35
CA LYS A 96 13.39 18.51 -16.69
C LYS A 96 14.50 18.18 -17.68
N ALA A 97 15.18 17.04 -17.50
CA ALA A 97 16.26 16.63 -18.38
C ALA A 97 15.78 16.16 -19.77
N ALA A 98 14.61 15.52 -19.86
CA ALA A 98 14.10 14.97 -21.10
C ALA A 98 13.66 16.04 -22.11
N GLN A 99 13.33 17.27 -21.67
CA GLN A 99 12.88 18.40 -22.50
C GLN A 99 11.99 17.96 -23.67
N LEU A 100 10.91 17.25 -23.34
CA LEU A 100 10.10 16.52 -24.33
C LEU A 100 9.59 17.41 -25.46
N ASP A 101 9.27 18.67 -25.19
CA ASP A 101 8.80 19.63 -26.20
C ASP A 101 9.83 19.84 -27.32
N LYS A 102 11.12 20.00 -26.97
CA LYS A 102 12.20 20.17 -27.97
C LYS A 102 12.46 18.87 -28.73
N SER A 103 12.38 17.73 -28.05
CA SER A 103 12.51 16.42 -28.70
C SER A 103 11.35 16.16 -29.68
N ILE A 104 10.13 16.59 -29.34
CA ILE A 104 8.95 16.47 -30.21
C ILE A 104 9.07 17.45 -31.37
N GLU A 105 9.47 18.70 -31.12
CA GLU A 105 9.65 19.72 -32.16
C GLU A 105 10.67 19.28 -33.22
N SER A 106 11.83 18.80 -32.77
CA SER A 106 12.87 18.29 -33.67
C SER A 106 12.38 17.09 -34.49
N GLU A 107 11.64 16.15 -33.89
CA GLU A 107 11.05 15.03 -34.61
C GLU A 107 10.01 15.48 -35.66
N LEU A 108 9.16 16.45 -35.30
CA LEU A 108 8.14 16.99 -36.21
C LEU A 108 8.79 17.74 -37.38
N LYS A 109 9.82 18.57 -37.13
CA LYS A 109 10.61 19.22 -38.17
C LYS A 109 11.28 18.19 -39.10
N GLU A 110 11.79 17.09 -38.56
CA GLU A 110 12.40 16.02 -39.35
C GLU A 110 11.38 15.24 -40.19
N ARG A 111 10.20 14.92 -39.63
CA ARG A 111 9.08 14.29 -40.37
C ARG A 111 8.55 15.20 -41.48
N LEU A 112 8.51 16.52 -41.25
CA LEU A 112 8.14 17.50 -42.25
C LEU A 112 9.16 17.53 -43.40
N ARG A 113 10.46 17.57 -43.09
CA ARG A 113 11.56 17.48 -44.09
C ARG A 113 11.53 16.17 -44.89
N LYS A 114 11.17 15.05 -44.26
CA LYS A 114 11.00 13.74 -44.91
C LYS A 114 9.76 13.67 -45.82
N GLY A 115 8.90 14.69 -45.83
CA GLY A 115 7.75 14.76 -46.72
C GLY A 115 6.61 13.80 -46.37
N VAL A 116 6.57 13.28 -45.12
CA VAL A 116 5.57 12.28 -44.67
C VAL A 116 4.12 12.79 -44.83
N TYR A 117 3.93 14.11 -44.81
CA TYR A 117 2.61 14.76 -44.88
C TYR A 117 2.22 15.30 -46.28
N GLY A 118 3.04 15.04 -47.32
CA GLY A 118 2.94 15.67 -48.63
C GLY A 118 1.70 15.36 -49.47
N GLU A 119 0.97 14.27 -49.20
CA GLU A 119 -0.22 13.90 -49.99
C GLU A 119 -1.54 14.46 -49.43
N ILE A 120 -1.56 14.94 -48.18
CA ILE A 120 -2.80 15.28 -47.47
C ILE A 120 -2.99 16.81 -47.36
N TYR A 121 -1.92 17.60 -47.42
CA TYR A 121 -1.97 19.04 -47.19
C TYR A 121 -1.11 19.85 -48.18
N ASN A 122 -1.65 20.97 -48.67
CA ASN A 122 -0.98 21.90 -49.58
C ASN A 122 -0.16 22.95 -48.79
N PHE A 123 0.98 22.55 -48.22
CA PHE A 123 1.92 23.47 -47.58
C PHE A 123 2.93 24.02 -48.59
N PRO A 124 3.29 25.33 -48.56
CA PRO A 124 4.39 25.86 -49.35
C PRO A 124 5.75 25.43 -48.75
N PHE A 125 6.12 24.17 -48.96
CA PHE A 125 7.34 23.52 -48.42
C PHE A 125 8.61 24.35 -48.62
N LYS A 126 8.78 24.96 -49.80
CA LYS A 126 9.97 25.74 -50.15
C LYS A 126 10.14 26.98 -49.29
N GLN A 127 9.06 27.61 -48.81
CA GLN A 127 9.17 28.79 -47.94
C GLN A 127 9.52 28.38 -46.52
N PHE A 128 9.03 27.22 -46.09
CA PHE A 128 9.27 26.68 -44.76
C PHE A 128 10.70 26.17 -44.60
N ASP A 129 11.25 25.48 -45.60
CA ASP A 129 12.65 25.03 -45.59
C ASP A 129 13.62 26.21 -45.51
N THR A 130 13.37 27.32 -46.25
CA THR A 130 14.23 28.52 -46.16
C THR A 130 14.19 29.15 -44.78
N ILE A 131 13.01 29.23 -44.14
CA ILE A 131 12.87 29.79 -42.79
C ILE A 131 13.55 28.88 -41.75
N LEU A 132 13.42 27.54 -41.90
CA LEU A 132 14.06 26.56 -41.02
C LEU A 132 15.58 26.50 -41.16
N ASP A 133 16.12 26.81 -42.35
CA ASP A 133 17.56 26.85 -42.58
C ASP A 133 18.16 28.20 -42.13
N MET A 134 17.41 29.31 -42.21
CA MET A 134 17.79 30.58 -41.58
C MET A 134 17.80 30.48 -40.04
N GLU A 135 16.80 29.83 -39.43
CA GLU A 135 16.73 29.60 -37.98
C GLU A 135 17.88 28.72 -37.45
N LYS A 136 18.49 27.89 -38.32
CA LYS A 136 19.70 27.11 -38.00
C LYS A 136 20.98 27.95 -37.98
N ASP A 137 21.10 28.93 -38.87
CA ASP A 137 22.29 29.80 -38.97
C ASP A 137 22.33 30.84 -37.83
N ASP A 138 21.17 31.26 -37.30
CA ASP A 138 21.07 32.11 -36.11
C ASP A 138 21.36 31.37 -34.78
N LEU A 139 21.54 30.03 -34.82
CA LEU A 139 21.97 29.19 -33.68
C LEU A 139 23.43 28.73 -33.77
N ALA A 140 24.28 29.41 -34.56
CA ALA A 140 25.73 29.28 -34.40
C ALA A 140 26.12 29.67 -32.96
N PRO A 141 26.93 28.85 -32.26
CA PRO A 141 26.98 28.87 -30.80
C PRO A 141 27.62 30.16 -30.31
N GLU A 142 26.82 31.10 -29.81
CA GLU A 142 27.23 31.77 -28.58
C GLU A 142 27.39 30.65 -27.56
N ILE A 143 28.65 30.36 -27.26
CA ILE A 143 29.04 29.68 -26.04
C ILE A 143 28.58 30.64 -24.94
N GLU A 144 27.30 30.56 -24.59
CA GLU A 144 26.87 30.87 -23.25
C GLU A 144 27.69 29.89 -22.40
N GLU A 145 28.79 30.40 -21.84
CA GLU A 145 29.22 29.99 -20.51
C GLU A 145 28.02 30.21 -19.60
N GLU A 146 27.02 29.33 -19.73
CA GLU A 146 26.09 29.01 -18.67
C GLU A 146 27.03 28.39 -17.64
N GLU A 147 27.57 29.27 -16.79
CA GLU A 147 28.23 28.97 -15.54
C GLU A 147 27.52 27.73 -15.01
N GLU A 148 28.16 26.56 -15.18
CA GLU A 148 27.87 25.38 -14.40
C GLU A 148 28.10 25.88 -12.99
N GLY A 149 27.05 26.45 -12.39
CA GLY A 149 27.01 26.82 -11.00
C GLY A 149 27.39 25.53 -10.32
N GLU A 150 28.64 25.50 -9.87
CA GLU A 150 29.27 24.37 -9.25
C GLU A 150 28.27 23.91 -8.19
N ILE A 151 27.56 22.82 -8.48
CA ILE A 151 26.66 22.23 -7.50
C ILE A 151 27.64 21.61 -6.52
N GLU A 152 28.06 22.44 -5.56
CA GLU A 152 28.81 22.04 -4.38
C GLU A 152 28.01 20.87 -3.81
N TYR A 153 28.55 19.68 -4.02
CA TYR A 153 28.11 18.51 -3.31
C TYR A 153 28.48 18.80 -1.87
N VAL A 154 27.55 19.43 -1.14
CA VAL A 154 27.46 19.20 0.29
C VAL A 154 27.18 17.71 0.36
N GLU A 155 28.26 16.95 0.53
CA GLU A 155 28.24 15.61 1.09
C GLU A 155 27.24 15.74 2.23
N GLY A 156 26.06 15.17 2.03
CA GLY A 156 25.12 14.95 3.10
C GLY A 156 25.77 13.91 3.98
N ASP A 157 26.79 14.35 4.71
CA ASP A 157 27.12 13.87 6.02
C ASP A 157 25.79 13.62 6.70
N ASP A 158 25.75 12.50 7.39
CA ASP A 158 24.73 12.11 8.33
C ASP A 158 24.42 13.27 9.29
N ILE A 159 23.66 14.28 8.86
CA ILE A 159 22.89 15.14 9.74
C ILE A 159 21.75 14.22 10.18
N GLU A 160 22.08 13.34 11.11
CA GLU A 160 21.55 13.28 12.46
C GLU A 160 20.52 14.39 12.77
N MET A 161 19.46 14.49 11.97
CA MET A 161 18.17 15.09 12.34
C MET A 161 17.41 14.09 13.20
N GLY A 162 18.12 13.58 14.20
CA GLY A 162 17.70 12.59 15.15
C GLY A 162 18.01 13.06 16.55
N ASP A 163 17.61 14.29 16.93
CA ASP A 163 17.40 14.64 18.34
C ASP A 163 16.59 15.94 18.57
N MET A 164 15.52 16.19 17.80
CA MET A 164 14.69 17.39 18.03
C MET A 164 13.18 17.12 17.90
N ASP A 165 12.76 15.90 18.24
CA ASP A 165 11.34 15.50 18.29
C ASP A 165 11.00 14.70 19.56
N ASP A 166 11.83 14.76 20.61
CA ASP A 166 11.60 14.10 21.92
C ASP A 166 11.58 15.10 23.09
N MET A 167 11.03 16.30 22.88
CA MET A 167 10.87 17.32 23.93
C MET A 167 9.40 17.74 24.16
N GLU A 168 8.44 16.89 23.79
CA GLU A 168 6.99 17.13 23.99
C GLU A 168 6.28 16.02 24.78
N ASP A 169 6.91 15.44 25.82
CA ASP A 169 6.19 14.56 26.77
C ASP A 169 6.64 14.71 28.24
N PHE A 170 7.02 15.92 28.65
CA PHE A 170 7.19 16.25 30.08
C PHE A 170 6.34 17.46 30.50
N GLU A 171 5.04 17.42 30.21
CA GLU A 171 4.09 18.30 30.88
C GLU A 171 2.77 17.56 31.15
N GLY A 172 2.61 17.13 32.40
CA GLY A 172 1.29 16.89 32.98
C GLY A 172 1.09 15.53 33.62
N PHE A 173 1.59 15.34 34.86
CA PHE A 173 0.83 14.67 35.92
C PHE A 173 1.45 15.00 37.29
N GLY A 174 0.75 15.80 38.10
CA GLY A 174 1.00 15.89 39.55
C GLY A 174 0.70 17.24 40.20
N ASP A 175 -0.55 17.72 40.12
CA ASP A 175 -1.09 18.63 41.14
C ASP A 175 -1.46 17.84 42.41
N GLU A 176 -1.36 18.54 43.55
CA GLU A 176 -1.87 18.25 44.91
C GLU A 176 -1.07 17.29 45.81
N ASP A 177 -0.34 17.86 46.78
CA ASP A 177 -0.88 18.01 48.15
C ASP A 177 -0.04 19.01 48.98
N GLY A 178 -0.73 20.00 49.55
CA GLY A 178 -0.27 20.93 50.59
C GLY A 178 -1.34 21.04 51.67
#